data_AF-A0ABD5VYG4-F1
#
_entry.id   AF-A0ABD5VYG4-F1
#
_cell.length_a   1.000
_cell.length_b   1.000
_cell.length_c   1.000
_cell.angle_alpha   90.00
_cell.angle_beta   90.00
_cell.angle_gamma   90.00
#
_symmetry.space_group_name_H-M   'P 1'
#
loop_
_entity.id
_entity.type
_entity.pdbx_description
1 polymer ?
#
loop_
_entity_poly.entity_id
_entity_poly.type
_entity_poly.pdbx_seq_one_letter_code
_entity_poly.pdbx_strand_id
1 'polypeptide(L)'
;MGLLTGDGHVSSAARQVGLTAGQKKHAEEFAGLAEELFGVDATVEQADDRWRAYIYSANLVELLIDEFGCPDGKAAEIKAVPDAICRSPRRVVAEFVRGLMDADGYAGEQGVILSTKSESLSSTAQLLLLNFGVLSRRREQSDGCYHVHLTGSSAERYHEEIGFGYTEKEAALQTYLDELSWLEAEDWSDEIVAIEEGTGTVYDISVENTHRYAGAGLVNHNSKWESLMMADENFAGADEFITYADHMSKVLGSGGLNPYSLGLQLWEYIENTENRRHVIEALLCTEGITWRNFHDTVDFEQVLNLLEPDPVVASVDPDNLEGIPTDDPRIDAESLKAARDGDVDVAKYPWKLFTYEGLAERHYSLVKPANRGYLARISMEELERISRYMFDTGRYDSVETALADVDYAVGWDRMREIRESHNDVTFVDEFLTQEFVDEHNYFTYEYMQSSGDYRATSTDYTDVKKKLMLQLTNFGKPTVMVADGNYRNRNELLLEHQYNGVALNMEEAKDTLERVFQLWGRPVALRTIETVYDDHDIEVARRRDREPEPEEVGREIRYDGSEFEEIELDRSEVEHLTATDVDYDTKPEEWLA
;
A
#
# COMPACT_ATOMS: atom_id res chain seq x y z
N MET A 1 -18.78 20.23 23.17
CA MET A 1 -18.99 19.20 22.12
C MET A 1 -19.33 17.83 22.70
N GLY A 2 -18.50 17.22 23.57
CA GLY A 2 -18.81 15.89 24.16
C GLY A 2 -20.21 15.80 24.79
N LEU A 3 -20.55 16.76 25.67
CA LEU A 3 -21.89 16.86 26.28
C LEU A 3 -23.02 17.01 25.24
N LEU A 4 -22.77 17.76 24.17
CA LEU A 4 -23.74 17.97 23.08
C LEU A 4 -23.93 16.68 22.27
N THR A 5 -22.84 15.96 21.98
CA THR A 5 -22.89 14.67 21.30
C THR A 5 -23.62 13.63 22.15
N GLY A 6 -23.46 13.60 23.47
CA GLY A 6 -24.21 12.66 24.31
C GLY A 6 -25.68 13.05 24.49
N ASP A 7 -25.94 13.93 25.47
CA ASP A 7 -27.29 14.31 25.93
C ASP A 7 -27.93 15.48 25.14
N GLY A 8 -27.19 16.03 24.19
CA GLY A 8 -27.60 17.21 23.44
C GLY A 8 -28.33 16.94 22.12
N HIS A 9 -28.95 18.00 21.59
CA HIS A 9 -29.58 18.04 20.28
C HIS A 9 -29.46 19.44 19.65
N VAL A 10 -29.45 19.48 18.32
CA VAL A 10 -29.49 20.72 17.53
C VAL A 10 -30.78 20.70 16.71
N SER A 11 -31.47 21.83 16.59
CA SER A 11 -32.67 21.95 15.77
C SER A 11 -32.67 23.21 14.94
N SER A 12 -32.57 23.07 13.62
CA SER A 12 -32.70 24.16 12.66
C SER A 12 -34.12 24.76 12.68
N ALA A 13 -35.14 23.90 12.78
CA ALA A 13 -36.54 24.29 12.83
C ALA A 13 -36.88 25.17 14.05
N ALA A 14 -36.40 24.80 15.23
CA ALA A 14 -36.59 25.57 16.45
C ALA A 14 -35.50 26.64 16.68
N ARG A 15 -34.45 26.67 15.84
CA ARG A 15 -33.28 27.53 15.96
C ARG A 15 -32.65 27.47 17.34
N GLN A 16 -32.56 26.25 17.87
CA GLN A 16 -32.10 26.03 19.23
C GLN A 16 -31.08 24.89 19.30
N VAL A 17 -30.17 25.01 20.25
CA VAL A 17 -29.33 23.93 20.75
C VAL A 17 -29.84 23.59 22.14
N GLY A 18 -30.02 22.32 22.46
CA GLY A 18 -30.49 21.95 23.79
C GLY A 18 -29.81 20.72 24.36
N LEU A 19 -29.79 20.63 25.68
CA LEU A 19 -29.27 19.50 26.44
C LEU A 19 -30.27 19.10 27.51
N THR A 20 -30.43 17.79 27.73
CA THR A 20 -31.27 17.25 28.81
C THR A 20 -30.38 16.58 29.86
N ALA A 21 -30.48 16.99 31.11
CA ALA A 21 -29.71 16.42 32.22
C ALA A 21 -30.61 15.93 33.35
N GLY A 22 -30.15 14.92 34.10
CA GLY A 22 -30.85 14.46 35.30
C GLY A 22 -30.74 15.42 36.49
N GLN A 23 -29.69 16.25 36.54
CA GLN A 23 -29.44 17.20 37.62
C GLN A 23 -29.39 18.64 37.11
N LYS A 24 -29.91 19.58 37.91
CA LYS A 24 -29.92 21.01 37.59
C LYS A 24 -28.52 21.55 37.30
N LYS A 25 -27.55 21.18 38.14
CA LYS A 25 -26.16 21.67 38.06
C LYS A 25 -25.51 21.38 36.70
N HIS A 26 -25.78 20.23 36.09
CA HIS A 26 -25.23 19.86 34.78
C HIS A 26 -25.89 20.65 33.64
N ALA A 27 -27.21 20.91 33.75
CA ALA A 27 -27.90 21.79 32.80
C ALA A 27 -27.40 23.25 32.91
N GLU A 28 -27.15 23.73 34.14
CA GLU A 28 -26.55 25.05 34.40
C GLU A 28 -25.11 25.16 33.89
N GLU A 29 -24.31 24.10 34.02
CA GLU A 29 -22.95 24.04 33.47
C GLU A 29 -22.97 24.13 31.94
N PHE A 30 -23.80 23.33 31.27
CA PHE A 30 -23.96 23.41 29.82
C PHE A 30 -24.45 24.79 29.36
N ALA A 31 -25.39 25.39 30.10
CA ALA A 31 -25.87 26.74 29.85
C ALA A 31 -24.75 27.78 30.03
N GLY A 32 -23.91 27.66 31.06
CA GLY A 32 -22.77 28.54 31.30
C GLY A 32 -21.73 28.48 30.18
N LEU A 33 -21.47 27.30 29.62
CA LEU A 33 -20.59 27.15 28.45
C LEU A 33 -21.09 27.93 27.23
N ALA A 34 -22.41 28.09 27.06
CA ALA A 34 -22.97 28.87 25.96
C ALA A 34 -22.66 30.37 26.08
N GLU A 35 -22.76 30.90 27.30
CA GLU A 35 -22.42 32.28 27.61
C GLU A 35 -20.91 32.52 27.51
N GLU A 36 -20.10 31.61 28.08
CA GLU A 36 -18.64 31.73 28.09
C GLU A 36 -18.03 31.64 26.68
N LEU A 37 -18.44 30.64 25.89
CA LEU A 37 -17.81 30.36 24.60
C LEU A 37 -18.37 31.19 23.46
N PHE A 38 -19.67 31.53 23.51
CA PHE A 38 -20.38 32.15 22.39
C PHE A 38 -21.04 33.48 22.75
N GLY A 39 -21.06 33.88 24.02
CA GLY A 39 -21.76 35.08 24.47
C GLY A 39 -23.27 35.01 24.24
N VAL A 40 -23.84 33.80 24.26
CA VAL A 40 -25.28 33.57 24.03
C VAL A 40 -25.95 33.12 25.32
N ASP A 41 -27.00 33.83 25.71
CA ASP A 41 -27.81 33.47 26.87
C ASP A 41 -28.49 32.11 26.67
N ALA A 42 -28.50 31.32 27.73
CA ALA A 42 -29.18 30.04 27.79
C ALA A 42 -30.30 30.07 28.84
N THR A 43 -31.34 29.28 28.61
CA THR A 43 -32.45 29.08 29.54
C THR A 43 -32.35 27.70 30.17
N VAL A 44 -32.51 27.62 31.49
CA VAL A 44 -32.54 26.35 32.22
C VAL A 44 -33.90 26.20 32.88
N GLU A 45 -34.63 25.15 32.50
CA GLU A 45 -35.95 24.86 33.03
C GLU A 45 -36.09 23.40 33.46
N GLN A 46 -36.96 23.16 34.44
CA GLN A 46 -37.32 21.81 34.86
C GLN A 46 -38.49 21.33 34.01
N ALA A 47 -38.31 20.18 33.36
CA ALA A 47 -39.35 19.50 32.59
C ALA A 47 -39.47 18.07 33.14
N ASP A 48 -40.58 17.80 33.83
CA ASP A 48 -40.82 16.56 34.58
C ASP A 48 -39.75 16.30 35.65
N ASP A 49 -39.06 15.16 35.59
CA ASP A 49 -37.97 14.75 36.49
C ASP A 49 -36.57 15.15 35.98
N ARG A 50 -36.49 15.86 34.84
CA ARG A 50 -35.23 16.27 34.21
C ARG A 50 -35.11 17.79 34.08
N TRP A 51 -33.88 18.23 33.85
CA TRP A 51 -33.54 19.63 33.59
C TRP A 51 -33.15 19.78 32.14
N ARG A 52 -33.62 20.85 31.50
CA ARG A 52 -33.31 21.17 30.11
C ARG A 52 -32.65 22.52 30.03
N ALA A 53 -31.54 22.57 29.29
CA ALA A 53 -30.89 23.80 28.89
C ALA A 53 -31.18 24.06 27.41
N TYR A 54 -31.64 25.27 27.07
CA TYR A 54 -31.89 25.68 25.69
C TYR A 54 -31.16 26.98 25.37
N ILE A 55 -30.46 26.98 24.25
CA ILE A 55 -29.72 28.11 23.68
C ILE A 55 -30.39 28.46 22.36
N TYR A 56 -30.95 29.66 22.26
CA TYR A 56 -31.67 30.10 21.05
C TYR A 56 -30.76 30.98 20.19
N SER A 57 -30.16 30.39 19.16
CA SER A 57 -29.27 31.10 18.24
C SER A 57 -29.20 30.40 16.88
N ALA A 58 -29.64 31.10 15.84
CA ALA A 58 -29.57 30.57 14.46
C ALA A 58 -28.11 30.37 14.02
N ASN A 59 -27.23 31.32 14.34
CA ASN A 59 -25.82 31.26 13.95
C ASN A 59 -25.08 30.09 14.62
N LEU A 60 -25.42 29.80 15.89
CA LEU A 60 -24.81 28.67 16.60
C LEU A 60 -25.29 27.33 16.01
N VAL A 61 -26.57 27.25 15.65
CA VAL A 61 -27.12 26.06 14.99
C VAL A 61 -26.44 25.82 13.64
N GLU A 62 -26.30 26.86 12.82
CA GLU A 62 -25.61 26.81 11.52
C GLU A 62 -24.15 26.36 11.70
N LEU A 63 -23.41 26.97 12.63
CA LEU A 63 -22.04 26.57 12.95
C LEU A 63 -21.93 25.08 13.33
N LEU A 64 -22.82 24.59 14.18
CA LEU A 64 -22.74 23.20 14.66
C LEU A 64 -23.09 22.20 13.57
N ILE A 65 -24.04 22.51 12.70
CA ILE A 65 -24.44 21.62 11.60
C ILE A 65 -23.39 21.65 10.49
N ASP A 66 -23.04 22.84 10.01
CA ASP A 66 -22.27 22.99 8.77
C ASP A 66 -20.77 22.78 8.98
N GLU A 67 -20.23 23.23 10.11
CA GLU A 67 -18.78 23.12 10.38
C GLU A 67 -18.42 21.91 11.26
N PHE A 68 -19.30 21.53 12.19
CA PHE A 68 -19.07 20.40 13.10
C PHE A 68 -19.86 19.14 12.74
N GLY A 69 -20.66 19.16 11.67
CA GLY A 69 -21.39 17.98 11.19
C GLY A 69 -22.41 17.44 12.18
N CYS A 70 -22.90 18.27 13.12
CA CYS A 70 -23.89 17.82 14.10
C CYS A 70 -25.23 17.56 13.40
N PRO A 71 -25.89 16.42 13.65
CA PRO A 71 -27.12 16.09 12.95
C PRO A 71 -28.30 16.95 13.44
N ASP A 72 -29.20 17.31 12.51
CA ASP A 72 -30.38 18.12 12.79
C ASP A 72 -31.56 17.26 13.31
N GLY A 73 -32.12 17.65 14.46
CA GLY A 73 -33.31 17.04 15.04
C GLY A 73 -33.05 15.78 15.88
N LYS A 74 -34.03 14.86 15.88
CA LYS A 74 -33.96 13.60 16.63
C LYS A 74 -33.11 12.59 15.87
N ALA A 75 -31.82 12.58 16.17
CA ALA A 75 -30.83 11.93 15.32
C ALA A 75 -29.82 11.08 16.11
N ALA A 76 -30.24 10.51 17.26
CA ALA A 76 -29.34 9.77 18.16
C ALA A 76 -28.56 8.63 17.47
N GLU A 77 -29.18 7.95 16.50
CA GLU A 77 -28.59 6.84 15.74
C GLU A 77 -27.54 7.27 14.72
N ILE A 78 -27.54 8.53 14.29
CA ILE A 78 -26.62 9.06 13.26
C ILE A 78 -25.60 10.06 13.81
N LYS A 79 -25.58 10.27 15.13
CA LYS A 79 -24.56 11.10 15.77
C LYS A 79 -23.18 10.51 15.52
N ALA A 80 -22.20 11.35 15.24
CA ALA A 80 -20.81 10.93 15.04
C ALA A 80 -19.88 11.79 15.90
N VAL A 81 -18.65 11.33 16.07
CA VAL A 81 -17.58 12.21 16.54
C VAL A 81 -17.26 13.20 15.42
N PRO A 82 -17.25 14.51 15.66
CA PRO A 82 -16.89 15.48 14.62
C PRO A 82 -15.45 15.27 14.12
N ASP A 83 -15.23 15.36 12.81
CA ASP A 83 -13.90 15.24 12.20
C ASP A 83 -12.87 16.21 12.78
N ALA A 84 -13.32 17.41 13.14
CA ALA A 84 -12.49 18.41 13.80
C ALA A 84 -11.91 17.89 15.13
N ILE A 85 -12.66 17.06 15.87
CA ILE A 85 -12.17 16.43 17.11
C ILE A 85 -11.15 15.34 16.77
N CYS A 86 -11.42 14.48 15.78
CA CYS A 86 -10.49 13.42 15.37
C CYS A 86 -9.12 13.97 14.94
N ARG A 87 -9.07 15.19 14.39
CA ARG A 87 -7.83 15.87 13.96
C ARG A 87 -7.25 16.81 15.02
N SER A 88 -7.84 16.86 16.21
CA SER A 88 -7.39 17.77 17.27
C SER A 88 -6.25 17.17 18.11
N PRO A 89 -5.46 18.03 18.79
CA PRO A 89 -4.44 17.55 19.73
C PRO A 89 -5.03 16.67 20.83
N ARG A 90 -4.23 15.71 21.35
CA ARG A 90 -4.62 14.74 22.39
C ARG A 90 -5.45 15.35 23.53
N ARG A 91 -5.07 16.52 24.04
CA ARG A 91 -5.81 17.22 25.12
C ARG A 91 -7.26 17.57 24.76
N VAL A 92 -7.54 17.95 23.52
CA VAL A 92 -8.88 18.34 23.07
C VAL A 92 -9.75 17.09 22.89
N VAL A 93 -9.16 16.02 22.37
CA VAL A 93 -9.82 14.71 22.28
C VAL A 93 -10.18 14.19 23.67
N ALA A 94 -9.27 14.32 24.64
CA ALA A 94 -9.53 13.94 26.03
C ALA A 94 -10.73 14.68 26.62
N GLU A 95 -10.81 16.01 26.47
CA GLU A 95 -11.97 16.80 26.94
C GLU A 95 -13.27 16.42 26.23
N PHE A 96 -13.21 16.10 24.92
CA PHE A 96 -14.38 15.61 24.20
C PHE A 96 -14.87 14.26 24.75
N VAL A 97 -13.96 13.29 24.92
CA VAL A 97 -14.30 11.96 25.46
C VAL A 97 -14.81 12.08 26.89
N ARG A 98 -14.20 12.91 27.74
CA ARG A 98 -14.68 13.21 29.10
C ARG A 98 -16.12 13.71 29.07
N GLY A 99 -16.41 14.75 28.29
CA GLY A 99 -17.77 15.29 28.19
C GLY A 99 -18.79 14.29 27.61
N LEU A 100 -18.36 13.43 26.69
CA LEU A 100 -19.22 12.37 26.14
C LEU A 100 -19.55 11.32 27.22
N MET A 101 -18.55 10.89 28.00
CA MET A 101 -18.71 9.95 29.12
C MET A 101 -19.50 10.57 30.29
N ASP A 102 -19.37 11.86 30.53
CA ASP A 102 -20.17 12.58 31.52
C ASP A 102 -21.66 12.62 31.15
N ALA A 103 -21.99 12.66 29.86
CA ALA A 103 -23.36 12.52 29.37
C ALA A 103 -23.82 11.05 29.38
N ASP A 104 -23.27 10.23 28.48
CA ASP A 104 -23.77 8.88 28.15
C ASP A 104 -23.00 7.74 28.82
N GLY A 105 -21.96 8.06 29.60
CA GLY A 105 -21.15 7.08 30.31
C GLY A 105 -21.74 6.64 31.65
N TYR A 106 -21.36 5.44 32.07
CA TYR A 106 -21.60 4.85 33.37
C TYR A 106 -20.27 4.52 34.05
N ALA A 107 -20.19 4.67 35.37
CA ALA A 107 -19.10 4.20 36.20
C ALA A 107 -19.66 3.49 37.44
N GLY A 108 -19.12 2.32 37.78
CA GLY A 108 -19.53 1.56 38.96
C GLY A 108 -18.91 0.15 38.98
N GLU A 109 -19.59 -0.82 39.60
CA GLU A 109 -19.07 -2.19 39.81
C GLU A 109 -18.66 -2.91 38.52
N GLN A 110 -19.24 -2.52 37.38
CA GLN A 110 -18.90 -3.08 36.08
C GLN A 110 -17.72 -2.37 35.39
N GLY A 111 -17.09 -1.38 36.00
CA GLY A 111 -16.11 -0.51 35.35
C GLY A 111 -16.77 0.67 34.65
N VAL A 112 -16.24 1.07 33.49
CA VAL A 112 -16.76 2.21 32.72
C VAL A 112 -17.44 1.73 31.44
N ILE A 113 -18.64 2.25 31.16
CA ILE A 113 -19.41 1.88 29.96
C ILE A 113 -19.92 3.14 29.28
N LEU A 114 -19.58 3.34 28.02
CA LEU A 114 -20.29 4.28 27.14
C LEU A 114 -21.44 3.53 26.45
N SER A 115 -22.66 4.07 26.53
CA SER A 115 -23.82 3.52 25.82
C SER A 115 -24.33 4.49 24.76
N THR A 116 -24.43 4.05 23.50
CA THR A 116 -24.94 4.89 22.41
C THR A 116 -25.74 4.08 21.39
N LYS A 117 -26.73 4.72 20.74
CA LYS A 117 -27.46 4.13 19.60
C LYS A 117 -26.75 4.30 18.26
N SER A 118 -25.68 5.10 18.21
CA SER A 118 -24.92 5.31 16.98
C SER A 118 -23.76 4.34 16.90
N GLU A 119 -23.79 3.52 15.85
CA GLU A 119 -22.70 2.61 15.52
C GLU A 119 -21.40 3.39 15.27
N SER A 120 -21.45 4.44 14.44
CA SER A 120 -20.30 5.28 14.08
C SER A 120 -19.67 5.97 15.29
N LEU A 121 -20.50 6.46 16.22
CA LEU A 121 -20.01 7.05 17.46
C LEU A 121 -19.32 6.00 18.33
N SER A 122 -19.90 4.80 18.44
CA SER A 122 -19.32 3.72 19.26
C SER A 122 -17.97 3.24 18.73
N SER A 123 -17.83 3.05 17.42
CA SER A 123 -16.58 2.59 16.80
C SER A 123 -15.50 3.67 16.86
N THR A 124 -15.85 4.92 16.58
CA THR A 124 -14.90 6.04 16.65
C THR A 124 -14.46 6.29 18.10
N ALA A 125 -15.37 6.24 19.07
CA ALA A 125 -15.02 6.39 20.48
C ALA A 125 -14.06 5.28 20.95
N GLN A 126 -14.27 4.02 20.52
CA GLN A 126 -13.36 2.92 20.79
C GLN A 126 -11.94 3.20 20.24
N LEU A 127 -11.82 3.70 19.01
CA LEU A 127 -10.52 4.06 18.42
C LEU A 127 -9.86 5.25 19.13
N LEU A 128 -10.65 6.25 19.53
CA LEU A 128 -10.12 7.37 20.32
C LEU A 128 -9.57 6.89 21.65
N LEU A 129 -10.30 6.03 22.38
CA LEU A 129 -9.82 5.41 23.62
C LEU A 129 -8.54 4.60 23.41
N LEU A 130 -8.47 3.82 22.32
CA LEU A 130 -7.27 3.06 21.97
C LEU A 130 -6.04 3.95 21.82
N ASN A 131 -6.18 5.15 21.25
CA ASN A 131 -5.08 6.13 21.16
C ASN A 131 -4.58 6.62 22.54
N PHE A 132 -5.37 6.48 23.60
CA PHE A 132 -4.96 6.73 24.98
C PHE A 132 -4.36 5.50 25.67
N GLY A 133 -4.18 4.40 24.95
CA GLY A 133 -3.74 3.12 25.53
C GLY A 133 -4.84 2.42 26.30
N VAL A 134 -6.11 2.75 26.01
CA VAL A 134 -7.28 2.24 26.69
C VAL A 134 -7.97 1.22 25.78
N LEU A 135 -7.80 -0.07 26.09
CA LEU A 135 -8.48 -1.16 25.40
C LEU A 135 -9.94 -1.21 25.85
N SER A 136 -10.86 -1.31 24.90
CA SER A 136 -12.29 -1.37 25.21
C SER A 136 -12.99 -2.40 24.35
N ARG A 137 -14.01 -3.03 24.94
CA ARG A 137 -14.82 -4.02 24.26
C ARG A 137 -16.12 -3.41 23.79
N ARG A 138 -16.33 -3.37 22.48
CA ARG A 138 -17.57 -2.89 21.85
C ARG A 138 -18.54 -4.04 21.62
N ARG A 139 -19.80 -3.92 22.06
CA ARG A 139 -20.87 -4.91 21.85
C ARG A 139 -22.21 -4.25 21.60
N GLU A 140 -22.93 -4.73 20.60
CA GLU A 140 -24.36 -4.41 20.44
C GLU A 140 -25.19 -5.17 21.46
N GLN A 141 -26.12 -4.48 22.11
CA GLN A 141 -27.06 -5.02 23.08
C GLN A 141 -28.42 -5.30 22.45
N SER A 142 -29.26 -6.09 23.13
CA SER A 142 -30.58 -6.49 22.62
C SER A 142 -31.56 -5.33 22.39
N ASP A 143 -31.28 -4.16 22.96
CA ASP A 143 -32.07 -2.92 22.78
C ASP A 143 -31.59 -2.05 21.60
N GLY A 144 -30.58 -2.52 20.86
CA GLY A 144 -29.97 -1.81 19.72
C GLY A 144 -28.94 -0.75 20.13
N CYS A 145 -28.55 -0.67 21.41
CA CYS A 145 -27.47 0.20 21.85
C CYS A 145 -26.12 -0.52 21.75
N TYR A 146 -25.09 0.22 21.35
CA TYR A 146 -23.70 -0.21 21.43
C TYR A 146 -23.10 0.21 22.77
N HIS A 147 -22.52 -0.77 23.48
CA HIS A 147 -21.74 -0.56 24.68
C HIS A 147 -20.25 -0.61 24.35
N VAL A 148 -19.50 0.43 24.73
CA VAL A 148 -18.04 0.44 24.73
C VAL A 148 -17.58 0.31 26.19
N HIS A 149 -17.08 -0.86 26.54
CA HIS A 149 -16.87 -1.29 27.92
C HIS A 149 -15.38 -1.33 28.26
N LEU A 150 -15.02 -0.72 29.38
CA LEU A 150 -13.67 -0.56 29.91
C LEU A 150 -13.60 -1.19 31.30
N THR A 151 -12.60 -2.05 31.52
CA THR A 151 -12.42 -2.78 32.79
C THR A 151 -10.93 -2.82 33.16
N GLY A 152 -10.61 -3.20 34.39
CA GLY A 152 -9.24 -3.52 34.79
C GLY A 152 -8.24 -2.40 34.48
N SER A 153 -7.11 -2.74 33.87
CA SER A 153 -6.04 -1.79 33.53
C SER A 153 -6.49 -0.71 32.55
N SER A 154 -7.42 -1.01 31.65
CA SER A 154 -7.96 0.00 30.74
C SER A 154 -8.86 1.02 31.45
N ALA A 155 -9.61 0.62 32.47
CA ALA A 155 -10.36 1.55 33.31
C ALA A 155 -9.42 2.45 34.15
N GLU A 156 -8.32 1.90 34.66
CA GLU A 156 -7.28 2.66 35.36
C GLU A 156 -6.60 3.67 34.42
N ARG A 157 -6.18 3.23 33.23
CA ARG A 157 -5.59 4.13 32.21
C ARG A 157 -6.57 5.23 31.81
N TYR A 158 -7.87 4.92 31.68
CA TYR A 158 -8.90 5.93 31.43
C TYR A 158 -8.98 6.95 32.57
N HIS A 159 -8.95 6.50 33.84
CA HIS A 159 -8.95 7.38 35.01
C HIS A 159 -7.74 8.34 35.02
N GLU A 160 -6.54 7.82 34.70
CA GLU A 160 -5.30 8.61 34.68
C GLU A 160 -5.23 9.61 33.53
N GLU A 161 -5.62 9.19 32.31
CA GLU A 161 -5.43 9.98 31.10
C GLU A 161 -6.59 10.94 30.80
N ILE A 162 -7.82 10.58 31.20
CA ILE A 162 -9.05 11.30 30.82
C ILE A 162 -9.92 11.60 32.04
N GLY A 163 -10.36 10.56 32.76
CA GLY A 163 -11.30 10.64 33.89
C GLY A 163 -12.68 11.19 33.51
N PHE A 164 -13.57 11.27 34.50
CA PHE A 164 -14.86 11.95 34.43
C PHE A 164 -14.74 13.40 34.92
N GLY A 165 -15.52 14.30 34.32
CA GLY A 165 -15.67 15.67 34.84
C GLY A 165 -16.65 15.72 36.01
N TYR A 166 -17.68 14.86 36.01
CA TYR A 166 -18.66 14.82 37.09
C TYR A 166 -18.15 14.03 38.29
N THR A 167 -18.05 14.72 39.44
CA THR A 167 -17.48 14.17 40.68
C THR A 167 -18.15 12.88 41.15
N GLU A 168 -19.46 12.71 40.93
CA GLU A 168 -20.12 11.46 41.31
C GLU A 168 -19.66 10.26 40.47
N LYS A 169 -19.45 10.45 39.16
CA LYS A 169 -18.96 9.39 38.27
C LYS A 169 -17.48 9.10 38.53
N GLU A 170 -16.71 10.15 38.76
CA GLU A 170 -15.29 10.02 39.09
C GLU A 170 -15.07 9.26 40.41
N ALA A 171 -15.88 9.57 41.44
CA ALA A 171 -15.83 8.85 42.71
C ALA A 171 -16.26 7.38 42.56
N ALA A 172 -17.24 7.10 41.69
CA ALA A 172 -17.66 5.73 41.39
C ALA A 172 -16.58 4.94 40.65
N LEU A 173 -15.88 5.57 39.70
CA LEU A 173 -14.72 4.98 39.03
C LEU A 173 -13.58 4.70 40.01
N GLN A 174 -13.24 5.66 40.87
CA GLN A 174 -12.24 5.45 41.91
C GLN A 174 -12.61 4.27 42.82
N THR A 175 -13.87 4.20 43.24
CA THR A 175 -14.36 3.10 44.10
C THR A 175 -14.21 1.75 43.39
N TYR A 176 -14.57 1.67 42.11
CA TYR A 176 -14.37 0.45 41.31
C TYR A 176 -12.90 0.04 41.27
N LEU A 177 -11.98 0.98 41.04
CA LEU A 177 -10.54 0.70 40.98
C LEU A 177 -9.99 0.26 42.34
N ASP A 178 -10.41 0.90 43.42
CA ASP A 178 -9.99 0.56 44.80
C ASP A 178 -10.44 -0.85 45.23
N GLU A 179 -11.55 -1.34 44.64
CA GLU A 179 -12.08 -2.69 44.90
C GLU A 179 -11.38 -3.79 44.09
N LEU A 180 -10.57 -3.46 43.08
CA LEU A 180 -9.83 -4.43 42.29
C LEU A 180 -8.66 -5.02 43.11
N SER A 181 -8.69 -6.32 43.33
CA SER A 181 -7.66 -7.04 44.10
C SER A 181 -6.32 -7.17 43.36
N TRP A 182 -6.35 -7.19 42.03
CA TRP A 182 -5.21 -7.13 41.13
C TRP A 182 -5.68 -6.70 39.74
N LEU A 183 -4.78 -6.09 38.97
CA LEU A 183 -5.01 -5.79 37.55
C LEU A 183 -4.40 -6.94 36.73
N GLU A 184 -5.23 -7.64 35.99
CA GLU A 184 -4.74 -8.65 35.03
C GLU A 184 -4.05 -7.96 33.85
N ALA A 185 -2.97 -8.57 33.36
CA ALA A 185 -2.34 -8.10 32.14
C ALA A 185 -3.30 -8.28 30.96
N GLU A 186 -3.64 -7.19 30.28
CA GLU A 186 -4.48 -7.21 29.09
C GLU A 186 -3.66 -7.66 27.88
N ASP A 187 -4.17 -8.65 27.15
CA ASP A 187 -3.62 -9.05 25.85
C ASP A 187 -4.08 -8.05 24.78
N TRP A 188 -3.13 -7.63 23.94
CA TRP A 188 -3.34 -6.73 22.82
C TRP A 188 -3.63 -7.49 21.51
N SER A 189 -3.63 -8.82 21.55
CA SER A 189 -4.10 -9.67 20.46
C SER A 189 -5.63 -9.75 20.41
N ASP A 190 -6.18 -10.00 19.22
CA ASP A 190 -7.61 -10.23 19.02
C ASP A 190 -7.82 -11.51 18.17
N GLU A 191 -8.98 -12.14 18.31
CA GLU A 191 -9.30 -13.39 17.63
C GLU A 191 -9.92 -13.13 16.26
N ILE A 192 -9.42 -13.80 15.22
CA ILE A 192 -10.07 -13.80 13.91
C ILE A 192 -11.36 -14.63 14.00
N VAL A 193 -12.52 -13.96 14.06
CA VAL A 193 -13.83 -14.62 14.19
C VAL A 193 -14.44 -15.04 12.84
N ALA A 194 -14.06 -14.38 11.74
CA ALA A 194 -14.54 -14.66 10.40
C ALA A 194 -13.55 -14.14 9.34
N ILE A 195 -13.52 -14.80 8.19
CA ILE A 195 -12.78 -14.39 6.99
C ILE A 195 -13.76 -14.42 5.82
N GLU A 196 -13.89 -13.30 5.11
CA GLU A 196 -14.82 -13.12 3.98
C GLU A 196 -14.06 -12.66 2.73
N GLU A 197 -14.48 -13.10 1.55
CA GLU A 197 -13.88 -12.72 0.26
C GLU A 197 -14.72 -11.61 -0.43
N GLY A 198 -14.07 -10.61 -1.02
CA GLY A 198 -14.73 -9.50 -1.71
C GLY A 198 -13.81 -8.74 -2.66
N THR A 199 -14.38 -7.79 -3.42
CA THR A 199 -13.63 -6.89 -4.31
C THR A 199 -13.91 -5.43 -3.95
N GLY A 200 -12.89 -4.59 -4.02
CA GLY A 200 -13.00 -3.16 -3.68
C GLY A 200 -11.72 -2.39 -4.03
N THR A 201 -11.77 -1.06 -3.91
CA THR A 201 -10.58 -0.22 -4.03
C THR A 201 -9.68 -0.44 -2.82
N VAL A 202 -8.43 -0.83 -3.06
CA VAL A 202 -7.42 -1.05 -2.03
C VAL A 202 -6.48 0.15 -1.94
N TYR A 203 -5.95 0.39 -0.74
CA TYR A 203 -4.96 1.42 -0.46
C TYR A 203 -3.84 0.80 0.36
N ASP A 204 -2.61 1.25 0.14
CA ASP A 204 -1.47 0.90 0.98
C ASP A 204 -0.60 2.13 1.23
N ILE A 205 0.17 2.10 2.32
CA ILE A 205 1.07 3.19 2.69
C ILE A 205 2.46 2.66 3.07
N SER A 206 3.50 3.25 2.49
CA SER A 206 4.88 2.99 2.88
C SER A 206 5.23 3.82 4.11
N VAL A 207 5.48 3.14 5.23
CA VAL A 207 5.95 3.74 6.48
C VAL A 207 7.45 3.48 6.64
N GLU A 208 8.22 4.57 6.78
CA GLU A 208 9.66 4.51 7.06
C GLU A 208 9.94 3.89 8.44
N ASN A 209 11.08 3.20 8.56
CA ASN A 209 11.60 2.53 9.76
C ASN A 209 10.81 1.30 10.23
N THR A 210 9.51 1.43 10.53
CA THR A 210 8.75 0.36 11.17
C THR A 210 8.08 -0.59 10.19
N HIS A 211 7.96 -0.20 8.92
CA HIS A 211 7.32 -0.98 7.86
C HIS A 211 5.88 -1.44 8.19
N ARG A 212 5.23 -0.78 9.15
CA ARG A 212 3.89 -1.10 9.66
C ARG A 212 3.12 0.15 10.05
N TYR A 213 1.79 0.10 9.95
CA TYR A 213 0.89 1.19 10.33
C TYR A 213 -0.34 0.69 11.09
N ALA A 214 -0.92 1.54 11.93
CA ALA A 214 -2.20 1.26 12.58
C ALA A 214 -3.35 1.67 11.64
N GLY A 215 -4.23 0.72 11.31
CA GLY A 215 -5.42 0.93 10.50
C GLY A 215 -6.61 0.24 11.15
N ALA A 216 -7.70 0.99 11.38
CA ALA A 216 -8.92 0.48 12.03
C ALA A 216 -8.69 -0.24 13.38
N GLY A 217 -7.65 0.15 14.13
CA GLY A 217 -7.30 -0.46 15.42
C GLY A 217 -6.39 -1.68 15.33
N LEU A 218 -5.99 -2.10 14.13
CA LEU A 218 -5.07 -3.22 13.87
C LEU A 218 -3.74 -2.74 13.32
N VAL A 219 -2.68 -3.52 13.55
CA VAL A 219 -1.35 -3.26 12.97
C VAL A 219 -1.25 -3.98 11.62
N ASN A 220 -1.03 -3.21 10.55
CA ASN A 220 -0.89 -3.68 9.16
C ASN A 220 0.58 -3.54 8.71
N HIS A 221 1.05 -4.40 7.80
CA HIS A 221 2.45 -4.49 7.35
C HIS A 221 2.56 -4.34 5.81
N ASN A 222 3.77 -4.09 5.26
CA ASN A 222 4.05 -3.97 3.82
C ASN A 222 4.92 -5.12 3.23
N SER A 223 4.76 -5.40 1.94
CA SER A 223 4.80 -6.77 1.38
C SER A 223 6.15 -7.48 1.12
N LYS A 224 7.33 -6.85 1.16
CA LYS A 224 8.61 -7.62 0.97
C LYS A 224 9.11 -8.26 2.27
N TRP A 225 9.17 -7.47 3.34
CA TRP A 225 9.71 -7.94 4.62
C TRP A 225 8.84 -9.04 5.24
N GLU A 226 7.56 -9.07 4.87
CA GLU A 226 6.62 -10.12 5.24
C GLU A 226 7.12 -11.49 4.79
N SER A 227 7.61 -11.64 3.55
CA SER A 227 8.09 -12.94 3.06
C SER A 227 9.29 -13.45 3.87
N LEU A 228 10.25 -12.57 4.16
CA LEU A 228 11.42 -12.91 4.99
C LEU A 228 10.99 -13.28 6.42
N MET A 229 10.05 -12.53 6.99
CA MET A 229 9.53 -12.82 8.32
C MET A 229 8.82 -14.18 8.36
N MET A 230 7.91 -14.41 7.42
CA MET A 230 7.07 -15.62 7.36
C MET A 230 7.89 -16.87 7.04
N ALA A 231 8.94 -16.77 6.21
CA ALA A 231 9.72 -17.92 5.74
C ALA A 231 11.01 -18.17 6.52
N ASP A 232 11.79 -17.11 6.78
CA ASP A 232 13.20 -17.25 7.19
C ASP A 232 13.43 -16.89 8.68
N GLU A 233 12.43 -16.34 9.39
CA GLU A 233 12.62 -15.81 10.76
C GLU A 233 11.81 -16.47 11.88
N ASN A 234 11.22 -17.66 11.67
CA ASN A 234 10.38 -18.32 12.69
C ASN A 234 9.20 -17.46 13.21
N PHE A 235 8.77 -16.46 12.43
CA PHE A 235 7.61 -15.65 12.79
C PHE A 235 6.31 -16.46 12.75
N ALA A 236 6.17 -17.32 11.73
CA ALA A 236 4.98 -18.08 11.43
C ALA A 236 5.09 -19.53 11.91
N GLY A 237 3.99 -20.05 12.47
CA GLY A 237 3.79 -21.49 12.63
C GLY A 237 3.79 -22.22 11.28
N ALA A 238 4.01 -23.53 11.30
CA ALA A 238 4.06 -24.32 10.05
C ALA A 238 2.74 -24.24 9.24
N ASP A 239 1.61 -24.12 9.93
CA ASP A 239 0.29 -23.87 9.35
C ASP A 239 0.17 -22.46 8.75
N GLU A 240 0.60 -21.43 9.49
CA GLU A 240 0.61 -20.04 9.03
C GLU A 240 1.51 -19.85 7.80
N PHE A 241 2.68 -20.50 7.78
CA PHE A 241 3.57 -20.52 6.62
C PHE A 241 2.91 -21.13 5.38
N ILE A 242 2.22 -22.27 5.53
CA ILE A 242 1.51 -22.92 4.42
C ILE A 242 0.38 -22.02 3.90
N THR A 243 -0.37 -21.38 4.80
CA THR A 243 -1.43 -20.44 4.41
C THR A 243 -0.87 -19.23 3.67
N TYR A 244 0.21 -18.65 4.17
CA TYR A 244 0.91 -17.55 3.49
C TYR A 244 1.39 -17.96 2.10
N ALA A 245 2.03 -19.12 1.97
CA ALA A 245 2.50 -19.64 0.70
C ALA A 245 1.35 -19.89 -0.30
N ASP A 246 0.21 -20.44 0.15
CA ASP A 246 -0.99 -20.62 -0.69
C ASP A 246 -1.52 -19.26 -1.19
N HIS A 247 -1.62 -18.26 -0.31
CA HIS A 247 -2.07 -16.91 -0.68
C HIS A 247 -1.11 -16.22 -1.65
N MET A 248 0.19 -16.23 -1.35
CA MET A 248 1.20 -15.63 -2.22
C MET A 248 1.25 -16.31 -3.59
N SER A 249 1.04 -17.62 -3.67
CA SER A 249 0.98 -18.33 -4.96
C SER A 249 -0.18 -17.85 -5.83
N LYS A 250 -1.32 -17.47 -5.22
CA LYS A 250 -2.47 -16.90 -5.96
C LYS A 250 -2.19 -15.48 -6.41
N VAL A 251 -1.56 -14.67 -5.55
CA VAL A 251 -1.21 -13.28 -5.87
C VAL A 251 -0.17 -13.23 -6.98
N LEU A 252 0.90 -14.01 -6.87
CA LEU A 252 2.00 -14.03 -7.86
C LEU A 252 1.65 -14.84 -9.11
N GLY A 253 0.73 -15.80 -9.01
CA GLY A 253 0.29 -16.68 -10.11
C GLY A 253 -0.93 -16.20 -10.90
N SER A 254 -1.37 -14.95 -10.74
CA SER A 254 -2.51 -14.41 -11.49
C SER A 254 -2.25 -14.41 -13.01
N GLY A 255 -3.24 -14.79 -13.81
CA GLY A 255 -3.12 -14.78 -15.28
C GLY A 255 -2.96 -13.38 -15.88
N GLY A 256 -2.22 -13.27 -16.99
CA GLY A 256 -1.86 -11.99 -17.63
C GLY A 256 -0.54 -11.41 -17.10
N LEU A 257 -0.26 -10.14 -17.40
CA LEU A 257 0.89 -9.44 -16.79
C LEU A 257 0.58 -9.21 -15.31
N ASN A 258 1.39 -9.81 -14.45
CA ASN A 258 1.32 -9.58 -13.01
C ASN A 258 2.39 -8.55 -12.57
N PRO A 259 2.01 -7.30 -12.25
CA PRO A 259 2.97 -6.27 -11.88
C PRO A 259 3.69 -6.58 -10.55
N TYR A 260 3.05 -7.29 -9.62
CA TYR A 260 3.68 -7.70 -8.36
C TYR A 260 4.76 -8.76 -8.60
N SER A 261 4.49 -9.73 -9.47
CA SER A 261 5.46 -10.75 -9.85
C SER A 261 6.67 -10.14 -10.57
N LEU A 262 6.42 -9.28 -11.57
CA LEU A 262 7.48 -8.55 -12.28
C LEU A 262 8.30 -7.69 -11.32
N GLY A 263 7.64 -6.92 -10.45
CA GLY A 263 8.30 -6.07 -9.47
C GLY A 263 9.19 -6.86 -8.52
N LEU A 264 8.71 -7.97 -7.96
CA LEU A 264 9.49 -8.84 -7.07
C LEU A 264 10.69 -9.46 -7.79
N GLN A 265 10.50 -9.97 -9.01
CA GLN A 265 11.60 -10.55 -9.80
C GLN A 265 12.68 -9.53 -10.12
N LEU A 266 12.31 -8.32 -10.57
CA LEU A 266 13.27 -7.23 -10.80
C LEU A 266 14.00 -6.85 -9.51
N TRP A 267 13.28 -6.81 -8.41
CA TRP A 267 13.81 -6.45 -7.11
C TRP A 267 14.86 -7.46 -6.62
N GLU A 268 14.59 -8.77 -6.74
CA GLU A 268 15.56 -9.83 -6.45
C GLU A 268 16.73 -9.85 -7.45
N TYR A 269 16.45 -9.60 -8.74
CA TYR A 269 17.49 -9.50 -9.77
C TYR A 269 18.50 -8.39 -9.46
N ILE A 270 18.03 -7.22 -9.01
CA ILE A 270 18.90 -6.09 -8.63
C ILE A 270 19.75 -6.45 -7.40
N GLU A 271 19.14 -7.00 -6.35
CA GLU A 271 19.85 -7.44 -5.15
C GLU A 271 20.99 -8.42 -5.51
N ASN A 272 20.66 -9.43 -6.32
CA ASN A 272 21.62 -10.43 -6.77
C ASN A 272 22.69 -9.86 -7.69
N THR A 273 22.34 -8.95 -8.60
CA THR A 273 23.29 -8.33 -9.53
C THR A 273 24.34 -7.50 -8.80
N GLU A 274 23.91 -6.71 -7.81
CA GLU A 274 24.80 -5.84 -7.06
C GLU A 274 25.69 -6.63 -6.10
N ASN A 275 25.11 -7.60 -5.39
CA ASN A 275 25.90 -8.53 -4.56
C ASN A 275 26.93 -9.28 -5.42
N ARG A 276 26.53 -9.79 -6.59
CA ARG A 276 27.42 -10.47 -7.54
C ARG A 276 28.55 -9.54 -7.97
N ARG A 277 28.24 -8.30 -8.34
CA ARG A 277 29.22 -7.32 -8.77
C ARG A 277 30.24 -7.02 -7.67
N HIS A 278 29.78 -6.80 -6.43
CA HIS A 278 30.64 -6.52 -5.29
C HIS A 278 31.63 -7.66 -5.02
N VAL A 279 31.15 -8.91 -5.01
CA VAL A 279 32.01 -10.10 -4.85
C VAL A 279 33.02 -10.21 -6.00
N ILE A 280 32.60 -9.93 -7.22
CA ILE A 280 33.48 -10.04 -8.39
C ILE A 280 34.55 -8.97 -8.42
N GLU A 281 34.23 -7.75 -8.01
CA GLU A 281 35.22 -6.68 -7.82
C GLU A 281 36.27 -7.10 -6.78
N ALA A 282 35.86 -7.69 -5.65
CA ALA A 282 36.78 -8.23 -4.66
C ALA A 282 37.67 -9.36 -5.22
N LEU A 283 37.09 -10.31 -5.96
CA LEU A 283 37.83 -11.41 -6.59
C LEU A 283 38.83 -10.92 -7.64
N LEU A 284 38.46 -9.95 -8.49
CA LEU A 284 39.34 -9.35 -9.50
C LEU A 284 40.47 -8.52 -8.87
N CYS A 285 40.31 -8.08 -7.62
CA CYS A 285 41.36 -7.46 -6.82
C CYS A 285 42.34 -8.47 -6.19
N THR A 286 42.13 -9.78 -6.37
CA THR A 286 43.01 -10.82 -5.80
C THR A 286 44.19 -11.14 -6.71
N GLU A 287 45.38 -11.33 -6.14
CA GLU A 287 46.58 -11.68 -6.90
C GLU A 287 46.36 -12.93 -7.78
N GLY A 288 46.73 -12.81 -9.06
CA GLY A 288 46.63 -13.91 -10.04
C GLY A 288 45.25 -14.10 -10.68
N ILE A 289 44.22 -13.39 -10.21
CA ILE A 289 42.88 -13.41 -10.82
C ILE A 289 42.75 -12.23 -11.79
N THR A 290 42.28 -12.51 -13.00
CA THR A 290 41.99 -11.52 -14.02
C THR A 290 40.68 -11.87 -14.70
N TRP A 291 40.06 -10.92 -15.38
CA TRP A 291 38.86 -11.21 -16.17
C TRP A 291 39.09 -12.30 -17.24
N ARG A 292 40.33 -12.51 -17.71
CA ARG A 292 40.65 -13.50 -18.76
C ARG A 292 40.71 -14.95 -18.28
N ASN A 293 41.07 -15.16 -17.02
CA ASN A 293 41.24 -16.48 -16.42
C ASN A 293 40.24 -16.71 -15.27
N PHE A 294 39.22 -15.85 -15.14
CA PHE A 294 38.33 -15.79 -13.99
C PHE A 294 37.66 -17.14 -13.73
N HIS A 295 36.90 -17.66 -14.69
CA HIS A 295 36.20 -18.95 -14.56
C HIS A 295 37.13 -20.16 -14.45
N ASP A 296 38.38 -20.05 -14.90
CA ASP A 296 39.39 -21.11 -14.79
C ASP A 296 40.11 -21.12 -13.43
N THR A 297 40.13 -19.98 -12.75
CA THR A 297 40.92 -19.77 -11.52
C THR A 297 40.06 -19.73 -10.27
N VAL A 298 38.85 -19.19 -10.37
CA VAL A 298 37.92 -19.05 -9.24
C VAL A 298 37.19 -20.35 -8.99
N ASP A 299 37.33 -20.89 -7.77
CA ASP A 299 36.48 -21.97 -7.27
C ASP A 299 35.19 -21.39 -6.69
N PHE A 300 34.11 -21.40 -7.48
CA PHE A 300 32.83 -20.83 -7.07
C PHE A 300 32.19 -21.56 -5.88
N GLU A 301 32.43 -22.86 -5.70
CA GLU A 301 31.93 -23.57 -4.52
C GLU A 301 32.64 -23.08 -3.26
N GLN A 302 33.96 -22.91 -3.34
CA GLN A 302 34.74 -22.32 -2.25
C GLN A 302 34.28 -20.90 -1.93
N VAL A 303 34.07 -20.06 -2.95
CA VAL A 303 33.60 -18.68 -2.76
C VAL A 303 32.25 -18.65 -2.05
N LEU A 304 31.27 -19.45 -2.50
CA LEU A 304 29.96 -19.51 -1.86
C LEU A 304 30.04 -19.98 -0.41
N ASN A 305 30.90 -20.96 -0.10
CA ASN A 305 31.09 -21.43 1.28
C ASN A 305 31.72 -20.36 2.20
N LEU A 306 32.56 -19.49 1.65
CA LEU A 306 33.18 -18.38 2.38
C LEU A 306 32.23 -17.19 2.58
N LEU A 307 31.20 -17.08 1.74
CA LEU A 307 30.14 -16.08 1.83
C LEU A 307 28.94 -16.54 2.67
N GLU A 308 28.94 -17.77 3.17
CA GLU A 308 27.88 -18.22 4.09
C GLU A 308 27.91 -17.34 5.35
N PRO A 309 26.75 -16.93 5.89
CA PRO A 309 26.69 -16.01 7.01
C PRO A 309 27.42 -16.58 8.22
N ASP A 310 28.07 -15.72 9.00
CA ASP A 310 28.74 -16.12 10.24
C ASP A 310 27.75 -16.85 11.16
N PRO A 311 28.13 -17.97 11.80
CA PRO A 311 27.27 -18.67 12.75
C PRO A 311 26.58 -17.79 13.79
N VAL A 312 27.23 -16.69 14.23
CA VAL A 312 26.66 -15.71 15.17
C VAL A 312 25.41 -15.02 14.63
N VAL A 313 25.31 -14.79 13.31
CA VAL A 313 24.14 -14.19 12.66
C VAL A 313 23.23 -15.22 11.98
N ALA A 314 23.78 -16.35 11.53
CA ALA A 314 23.05 -17.40 10.81
C ALA A 314 22.05 -18.15 11.72
N SER A 315 22.38 -18.37 12.99
CA SER A 315 21.51 -19.07 13.93
C SER A 315 21.74 -18.56 15.36
N VAL A 316 20.69 -18.02 15.96
CA VAL A 316 20.70 -17.61 17.37
C VAL A 316 20.44 -18.84 18.24
N ASP A 317 21.40 -19.19 19.11
CA ASP A 317 21.21 -20.17 20.18
C ASP A 317 20.70 -19.45 21.44
N PRO A 318 19.41 -19.63 21.83
CA PRO A 318 18.85 -19.00 23.03
C PRO A 318 19.59 -19.38 24.32
N ASP A 319 20.25 -20.54 24.35
CA ASP A 319 20.96 -21.04 25.53
C ASP A 319 22.39 -20.47 25.64
N ASN A 320 22.88 -19.75 24.63
CA ASN A 320 24.26 -19.24 24.56
C ASN A 320 24.36 -17.75 24.21
N LEU A 321 23.44 -16.93 24.72
CA LEU A 321 23.47 -15.48 24.52
C LEU A 321 24.69 -14.77 25.13
N GLU A 322 25.31 -15.35 26.16
CA GLU A 322 26.53 -14.82 26.79
C GLU A 322 27.76 -14.94 25.86
N GLY A 323 27.72 -15.84 24.88
CA GLY A 323 28.79 -16.02 23.89
C GLY A 323 28.79 -14.96 22.79
N ILE A 324 27.72 -14.17 22.65
CA ILE A 324 27.57 -13.17 21.59
C ILE A 324 28.35 -11.88 21.95
N PRO A 325 29.29 -11.41 21.11
CA PRO A 325 30.02 -10.18 21.38
C PRO A 325 29.10 -8.96 21.33
N THR A 326 29.18 -8.10 22.34
CA THR A 326 28.38 -6.85 22.42
C THR A 326 28.92 -5.73 21.54
N ASP A 327 30.15 -5.85 21.07
CA ASP A 327 30.87 -4.90 20.22
C ASP A 327 30.84 -5.28 18.74
N ASP A 328 30.17 -6.39 18.39
CA ASP A 328 29.96 -6.76 16.99
C ASP A 328 28.97 -5.79 16.33
N PRO A 329 29.34 -5.09 15.24
CA PRO A 329 28.46 -4.12 14.58
C PRO A 329 27.18 -4.74 13.99
N ARG A 330 27.13 -6.06 13.84
CA ARG A 330 25.97 -6.81 13.34
C ARG A 330 24.93 -7.07 14.42
N ILE A 331 25.26 -6.83 15.68
CA ILE A 331 24.43 -7.12 16.85
C ILE A 331 23.94 -5.81 17.48
N ASP A 332 22.63 -5.71 17.67
CA ASP A 332 22.04 -4.61 18.44
C ASP A 332 22.30 -4.83 19.93
N ALA A 333 23.17 -3.99 20.50
CA ALA A 333 23.61 -4.13 21.88
C ALA A 333 22.48 -3.94 22.91
N GLU A 334 21.46 -3.12 22.60
CA GLU A 334 20.32 -2.91 23.48
C GLU A 334 19.40 -4.13 23.46
N SER A 335 19.10 -4.66 22.27
CA SER A 335 18.32 -5.88 22.10
C SER A 335 19.01 -7.11 22.68
N LEU A 336 20.33 -7.26 22.52
CA LEU A 336 21.08 -8.35 23.14
C LEU A 336 21.02 -8.28 24.65
N LYS A 337 21.13 -7.09 25.23
CA LYS A 337 20.98 -6.90 26.67
C LYS A 337 19.56 -7.28 27.13
N ALA A 338 18.53 -6.79 26.44
CA ALA A 338 17.14 -7.12 26.74
C ALA A 338 16.88 -8.64 26.62
N ALA A 339 17.48 -9.31 25.64
CA ALA A 339 17.41 -10.76 25.50
C ALA A 339 18.06 -11.52 26.67
N ARG A 340 19.24 -11.08 27.11
CA ARG A 340 19.93 -11.65 28.30
C ARG A 340 19.14 -11.45 29.59
N ASP A 341 18.44 -10.32 29.70
CA ASP A 341 17.58 -10.00 30.83
C ASP A 341 16.22 -10.75 30.76
N GLY A 342 15.92 -11.40 29.64
CA GLY A 342 14.69 -12.18 29.42
C GLY A 342 13.50 -11.38 28.88
N ASP A 343 13.70 -10.10 28.54
CA ASP A 343 12.68 -9.20 28.00
C ASP A 343 12.40 -9.46 26.51
N VAL A 344 13.32 -10.11 25.80
CA VAL A 344 13.18 -10.52 24.40
C VAL A 344 13.28 -12.04 24.28
N ASP A 345 12.18 -12.66 23.85
CA ASP A 345 12.17 -14.07 23.47
C ASP A 345 12.85 -14.26 22.12
N VAL A 346 14.16 -14.52 22.14
CA VAL A 346 14.97 -14.76 20.93
C VAL A 346 14.72 -16.12 20.29
N ALA A 347 14.08 -17.07 20.98
CA ALA A 347 13.68 -18.34 20.38
C ALA A 347 12.53 -18.11 19.39
N LYS A 348 11.63 -17.18 19.74
CA LYS A 348 10.52 -16.75 18.88
C LYS A 348 10.88 -15.59 17.95
N TYR A 349 11.77 -14.69 18.39
CA TYR A 349 12.08 -13.43 17.72
C TYR A 349 13.60 -13.24 17.51
N PRO A 350 14.32 -14.17 16.85
CA PRO A 350 15.77 -14.13 16.73
C PRO A 350 16.28 -12.86 16.02
N TRP A 351 15.55 -12.37 15.01
CA TRP A 351 15.92 -11.18 14.23
C TRP A 351 16.06 -9.90 15.04
N LYS A 352 15.42 -9.81 16.22
CA LYS A 352 15.50 -8.60 17.07
C LYS A 352 16.91 -8.34 17.59
N LEU A 353 17.79 -9.35 17.58
CA LEU A 353 19.17 -9.21 18.00
C LEU A 353 20.06 -8.49 16.99
N PHE A 354 19.63 -8.36 15.73
CA PHE A 354 20.50 -7.93 14.66
C PHE A 354 20.28 -6.47 14.29
N THR A 355 21.38 -5.79 13.99
CA THR A 355 21.35 -4.50 13.29
C THR A 355 20.99 -4.71 11.82
N TYR A 356 20.93 -3.62 11.06
CA TYR A 356 20.71 -3.68 9.61
C TYR A 356 21.78 -4.54 8.92
N GLU A 357 23.04 -4.37 9.30
CA GLU A 357 24.19 -5.11 8.79
C GLU A 357 24.09 -6.60 9.13
N GLY A 358 23.68 -6.94 10.36
CA GLY A 358 23.48 -8.33 10.75
C GLY A 358 22.35 -9.02 10.01
N LEU A 359 21.25 -8.31 9.73
CA LEU A 359 20.16 -8.84 8.91
C LEU A 359 20.57 -9.01 7.44
N ALA A 360 21.34 -8.08 6.88
CA ALA A 360 21.83 -8.18 5.52
C ALA A 360 22.75 -9.40 5.33
N GLU A 361 23.67 -9.64 6.27
CA GLU A 361 24.53 -10.84 6.24
C GLU A 361 23.70 -12.12 6.42
N ARG A 362 22.82 -12.16 7.42
CA ARG A 362 21.94 -13.32 7.68
C ARG A 362 21.12 -13.75 6.47
N HIS A 363 20.67 -12.78 5.66
CA HIS A 363 19.83 -13.02 4.48
C HIS A 363 20.56 -12.93 3.15
N TYR A 364 21.90 -13.01 3.17
CA TYR A 364 22.70 -12.73 1.99
C TYR A 364 22.26 -13.53 0.75
N SER A 365 21.99 -12.81 -0.33
CA SER A 365 21.18 -13.35 -1.41
C SER A 365 21.89 -14.43 -2.23
N LEU A 366 23.21 -14.32 -2.43
CA LEU A 366 23.97 -15.21 -3.33
C LEU A 366 24.14 -16.64 -2.81
N VAL A 367 24.09 -16.83 -1.50
CA VAL A 367 24.26 -18.16 -0.88
C VAL A 367 22.94 -18.92 -0.75
N LYS A 368 21.79 -18.22 -0.92
CA LYS A 368 20.48 -18.86 -0.93
C LYS A 368 20.43 -19.96 -2.00
N PRO A 369 19.78 -21.11 -1.73
CA PRO A 369 19.79 -22.26 -2.64
C PRO A 369 19.41 -21.95 -4.09
N ALA A 370 18.43 -21.05 -4.30
CA ALA A 370 17.99 -20.62 -5.63
C ALA A 370 19.05 -19.82 -6.41
N ASN A 371 19.97 -19.15 -5.71
CA ASN A 371 20.90 -18.18 -6.28
C ASN A 371 22.34 -18.68 -6.34
N ARG A 372 22.65 -19.90 -5.88
CA ARG A 372 24.03 -20.43 -5.86
C ARG A 372 24.69 -20.47 -7.24
N GLY A 373 23.92 -20.56 -8.32
CA GLY A 373 24.45 -20.49 -9.69
C GLY A 373 24.68 -19.07 -10.22
N TYR A 374 24.20 -18.04 -9.52
CA TYR A 374 24.13 -16.66 -10.01
C TYR A 374 25.52 -16.04 -10.23
N LEU A 375 26.45 -16.29 -9.30
CA LEU A 375 27.83 -15.79 -9.37
C LEU A 375 28.60 -16.37 -10.57
N ALA A 376 28.48 -17.68 -10.79
CA ALA A 376 29.20 -18.39 -11.85
C ALA A 376 28.69 -18.05 -13.27
N ARG A 377 27.44 -17.59 -13.39
CA ARG A 377 26.82 -17.21 -14.67
C ARG A 377 27.33 -15.91 -15.29
N ILE A 378 28.19 -15.16 -14.60
CA ILE A 378 28.70 -13.90 -15.16
C ILE A 378 29.42 -14.14 -16.50
N SER A 379 29.17 -13.25 -17.47
CA SER A 379 29.79 -13.32 -18.80
C SER A 379 31.21 -12.75 -18.81
N MET A 380 32.01 -13.19 -19.79
CA MET A 380 33.35 -12.64 -20.02
C MET A 380 33.32 -11.15 -20.40
N GLU A 381 32.29 -10.71 -21.13
CA GLU A 381 32.12 -9.30 -21.51
C GLU A 381 31.86 -8.43 -20.28
N GLU A 382 31.05 -8.92 -19.35
CA GLU A 382 30.76 -8.22 -18.10
C GLU A 382 31.98 -8.16 -17.18
N LEU A 383 32.72 -9.27 -17.06
CA LEU A 383 34.00 -9.29 -16.34
C LEU A 383 35.01 -8.30 -16.94
N GLU A 384 35.12 -8.23 -18.27
CA GLU A 384 35.96 -7.25 -18.94
C GLU A 384 35.50 -5.82 -18.59
N ARG A 385 34.19 -5.55 -18.66
CA ARG A 385 33.60 -4.24 -18.36
C ARG A 385 33.89 -3.79 -16.93
N ILE A 386 33.69 -4.66 -15.94
CA ILE A 386 34.01 -4.40 -14.53
C ILE A 386 35.51 -4.09 -14.40
N SER A 387 36.37 -4.97 -14.94
CA SER A 387 37.82 -4.83 -14.83
C SER A 387 38.39 -3.55 -15.47
N ARG A 388 37.71 -3.01 -16.50
CA ARG A 388 38.18 -1.83 -17.26
C ARG A 388 38.28 -0.57 -16.41
N TYR A 389 37.46 -0.47 -15.36
CA TYR A 389 37.39 0.70 -14.49
C TYR A 389 38.04 0.45 -13.11
N MET A 390 38.65 -0.72 -12.91
CA MET A 390 39.39 -1.05 -11.71
C MET A 390 40.82 -0.52 -11.80
N PHE A 391 41.25 0.23 -10.78
CA PHE A 391 42.60 0.81 -10.72
C PHE A 391 43.55 0.06 -9.78
N ASP A 392 43.03 -0.77 -8.89
CA ASP A 392 43.79 -1.47 -7.85
C ASP A 392 43.67 -2.99 -8.05
N THR A 393 44.58 -3.57 -8.83
CA THR A 393 44.66 -5.02 -9.05
C THR A 393 45.75 -5.61 -8.15
N GLY A 394 45.41 -6.65 -7.38
CA GLY A 394 46.32 -7.23 -6.38
C GLY A 394 46.25 -6.59 -4.99
N ARG A 395 45.09 -6.05 -4.60
CA ARG A 395 44.82 -5.58 -3.22
C ARG A 395 44.83 -6.73 -2.20
N TYR A 396 44.47 -7.94 -2.63
CA TYR A 396 44.37 -9.11 -1.76
C TYR A 396 45.30 -10.23 -2.20
N ASP A 397 45.99 -10.84 -1.23
CA ASP A 397 46.90 -11.97 -1.46
C ASP A 397 46.15 -13.28 -1.75
N SER A 398 44.88 -13.38 -1.33
CA SER A 398 44.06 -14.59 -1.47
C SER A 398 42.57 -14.29 -1.55
N VAL A 399 41.81 -15.27 -2.08
CA VAL A 399 40.35 -15.21 -2.17
C VAL A 399 39.70 -15.06 -0.79
N GLU A 400 40.21 -15.76 0.22
CA GLU A 400 39.70 -15.67 1.60
C GLU A 400 39.82 -14.25 2.15
N THR A 401 40.93 -13.57 1.87
CA THR A 401 41.14 -12.20 2.35
C THR A 401 40.25 -11.22 1.58
N ALA A 402 40.03 -11.45 0.29
CA ALA A 402 39.14 -10.64 -0.52
C ALA A 402 37.68 -10.75 -0.06
N LEU A 403 37.22 -11.98 0.23
CA LEU A 403 35.84 -12.23 0.65
C LEU A 403 35.57 -11.80 2.10
N ALA A 404 36.59 -11.75 2.96
CA ALA A 404 36.46 -11.20 4.31
C ALA A 404 36.15 -9.69 4.34
N ASP A 405 36.49 -8.96 3.26
CA ASP A 405 36.22 -7.52 3.07
C ASP A 405 34.89 -7.28 2.32
N VAL A 406 34.13 -8.33 1.98
CA VAL A 406 32.81 -8.19 1.33
C VAL A 406 31.83 -7.58 2.32
N ASP A 407 31.06 -6.62 1.80
CA ASP A 407 30.02 -5.93 2.54
C ASP A 407 28.67 -6.55 2.12
N TYR A 408 28.01 -7.17 3.09
CA TYR A 408 26.77 -7.90 2.89
C TYR A 408 25.56 -6.97 2.68
N ALA A 409 25.67 -5.69 3.04
CA ALA A 409 24.60 -4.71 2.92
C ALA A 409 24.44 -4.13 1.51
N VAL A 410 25.43 -4.28 0.62
CA VAL A 410 25.48 -3.59 -0.68
C VAL A 410 24.21 -3.78 -1.52
N GLY A 411 23.71 -5.02 -1.66
CA GLY A 411 22.48 -5.28 -2.39
C GLY A 411 21.25 -4.62 -1.76
N TRP A 412 21.18 -4.60 -0.43
CA TRP A 412 20.07 -3.96 0.30
C TRP A 412 20.12 -2.44 0.22
N ASP A 413 21.31 -1.86 0.29
CA ASP A 413 21.52 -0.42 0.15
C ASP A 413 21.14 0.05 -1.24
N ARG A 414 21.54 -0.70 -2.28
CA ARG A 414 21.15 -0.38 -3.65
C ARG A 414 19.63 -0.43 -3.83
N MET A 415 19.00 -1.46 -3.31
CA MET A 415 17.55 -1.58 -3.34
C MET A 415 16.88 -0.36 -2.67
N ARG A 416 17.32 0.04 -1.46
CA ARG A 416 16.77 1.22 -0.77
C ARG A 416 16.96 2.51 -1.57
N GLU A 417 18.14 2.72 -2.14
CA GLU A 417 18.43 3.87 -3.02
C GLU A 417 17.46 3.94 -4.21
N ILE A 418 17.20 2.81 -4.87
CA ILE A 418 16.30 2.74 -6.02
C ILE A 418 14.87 3.07 -5.61
N ARG A 419 14.41 2.57 -4.45
CA ARG A 419 13.08 2.90 -3.89
C ARG A 419 12.87 4.39 -3.62
N GLU A 420 13.93 5.10 -3.26
CA GLU A 420 13.85 6.55 -3.02
C GLU A 420 13.77 7.36 -4.32
N SER A 421 14.27 6.81 -5.43
CA SER A 421 14.52 7.56 -6.67
C SER A 421 13.63 7.16 -7.86
N HIS A 422 13.08 5.95 -7.89
CA HIS A 422 12.35 5.40 -9.03
C HIS A 422 10.87 5.13 -8.70
N ASN A 423 9.99 5.42 -9.66
CA ASN A 423 8.63 4.87 -9.74
C ASN A 423 8.60 3.64 -10.66
N ASP A 424 7.46 2.95 -10.74
CA ASP A 424 7.29 1.72 -11.53
C ASP A 424 7.77 1.83 -12.98
N VAL A 425 7.47 2.95 -13.64
CA VAL A 425 7.84 3.21 -15.04
C VAL A 425 9.35 3.33 -15.17
N THR A 426 9.97 4.20 -14.36
CA THR A 426 11.43 4.38 -14.37
C THR A 426 12.18 3.13 -13.90
N PHE A 427 11.56 2.33 -13.02
CA PHE A 427 12.15 1.11 -12.49
C PHE A 427 12.25 0.03 -13.57
N VAL A 428 11.18 -0.22 -14.31
CA VAL A 428 11.23 -1.16 -15.45
C VAL A 428 12.13 -0.63 -16.56
N ASP A 429 12.09 0.67 -16.84
CA ASP A 429 12.91 1.27 -17.89
C ASP A 429 14.42 1.14 -17.60
N GLU A 430 14.86 1.37 -16.38
CA GLU A 430 16.28 1.28 -16.01
C GLU A 430 16.77 -0.17 -15.84
N PHE A 431 15.98 -1.02 -15.17
CA PHE A 431 16.48 -2.31 -14.67
C PHE A 431 16.04 -3.54 -15.48
N LEU A 432 15.16 -3.40 -16.48
CA LEU A 432 14.87 -4.51 -17.39
C LEU A 432 16.03 -4.69 -18.38
N THR A 433 16.83 -5.74 -18.17
CA THR A 433 18.01 -6.10 -18.98
C THR A 433 17.75 -7.35 -19.82
N GLN A 434 18.63 -7.63 -20.80
CA GLN A 434 18.58 -8.90 -21.54
C GLN A 434 18.76 -10.11 -20.64
N GLU A 435 19.69 -10.04 -19.67
CA GLU A 435 19.89 -11.13 -18.71
C GLU A 435 18.61 -11.42 -17.91
N PHE A 436 17.91 -10.38 -17.47
CA PHE A 436 16.63 -10.53 -16.77
C PHE A 436 15.57 -11.21 -17.63
N VAL A 437 15.43 -10.76 -18.88
CA VAL A 437 14.45 -11.28 -19.85
C VAL A 437 14.70 -12.76 -20.14
N ASP A 438 15.96 -13.13 -20.37
CA ASP A 438 16.35 -14.51 -20.65
C ASP A 438 16.12 -15.42 -19.42
N GLU A 439 16.51 -14.96 -18.23
CA GLU A 439 16.38 -15.72 -16.98
C GLU A 439 14.92 -16.02 -16.63
N HIS A 440 14.04 -15.04 -16.82
CA HIS A 440 12.62 -15.15 -16.48
C HIS A 440 11.74 -15.55 -17.67
N ASN A 441 12.33 -15.81 -18.84
CA ASN A 441 11.66 -16.20 -20.08
C ASN A 441 10.57 -15.21 -20.51
N TYR A 442 10.85 -13.91 -20.43
CA TYR A 442 9.96 -12.89 -21.00
C TYR A 442 10.09 -12.86 -22.52
N PHE A 443 8.97 -12.63 -23.21
CA PHE A 443 8.90 -12.49 -24.66
C PHE A 443 7.73 -11.60 -25.05
N THR A 444 7.83 -10.97 -26.23
CA THR A 444 6.70 -10.30 -26.87
C THR A 444 5.92 -11.29 -27.72
N TYR A 445 4.62 -11.05 -27.90
CA TYR A 445 3.77 -11.88 -28.74
C TYR A 445 2.81 -11.01 -29.55
N GLU A 446 2.46 -11.49 -30.75
CA GLU A 446 1.54 -10.82 -31.67
C GLU A 446 0.54 -11.81 -32.23
N TYR A 447 -0.66 -11.31 -32.58
CA TYR A 447 -1.65 -12.11 -33.29
C TYR A 447 -1.30 -12.18 -34.78
N MET A 448 -1.19 -13.40 -35.28
CA MET A 448 -0.88 -13.67 -36.68
C MET A 448 -2.18 -13.79 -37.48
N GLN A 449 -2.37 -12.90 -38.47
CA GLN A 449 -3.58 -12.92 -39.30
C GLN A 449 -3.60 -14.15 -40.21
N SER A 450 -2.43 -14.63 -40.63
CA SER A 450 -2.30 -15.78 -41.53
C SER A 450 -2.75 -17.10 -40.88
N SER A 451 -2.44 -17.30 -39.59
CA SER A 451 -2.76 -18.53 -38.85
C SER A 451 -3.93 -18.41 -37.89
N GLY A 452 -4.31 -17.19 -37.50
CA GLY A 452 -5.41 -16.94 -36.57
C GLY A 452 -5.08 -17.31 -35.12
N ASP A 453 -3.80 -17.22 -34.73
CA ASP A 453 -3.29 -17.52 -33.39
C ASP A 453 -2.20 -16.52 -32.96
N TYR A 454 -1.91 -16.49 -31.66
CA TYR A 454 -0.82 -15.69 -31.12
C TYR A 454 0.52 -16.44 -31.24
N ARG A 455 1.57 -15.73 -31.63
CA ARG A 455 2.95 -16.26 -31.68
C ARG A 455 3.91 -15.35 -30.96
N ALA A 456 4.90 -15.93 -30.29
CA ALA A 456 6.03 -15.19 -29.74
C ALA A 456 6.83 -14.55 -30.88
N THR A 457 7.17 -13.27 -30.76
CA THR A 457 7.80 -12.47 -31.82
C THR A 457 9.24 -12.09 -31.50
N SER A 458 9.53 -11.66 -30.27
CA SER A 458 10.86 -11.21 -29.86
C SER A 458 11.15 -11.63 -28.42
N THR A 459 12.43 -11.87 -28.16
CA THR A 459 13.01 -12.03 -26.81
C THR A 459 14.05 -10.94 -26.54
N ASP A 460 14.19 -9.97 -27.45
CA ASP A 460 15.05 -8.81 -27.23
C ASP A 460 14.44 -7.93 -26.13
N TYR A 461 15.26 -7.56 -25.15
CA TYR A 461 14.80 -6.80 -24.00
C TYR A 461 14.25 -5.44 -24.38
N THR A 462 14.70 -4.83 -25.48
CA THR A 462 14.15 -3.53 -25.92
C THR A 462 12.71 -3.68 -26.39
N ASP A 463 12.37 -4.78 -27.06
CA ASP A 463 11.00 -5.06 -27.51
C ASP A 463 10.09 -5.46 -26.34
N VAL A 464 10.60 -6.30 -25.42
CA VAL A 464 9.89 -6.64 -24.19
C VAL A 464 9.64 -5.38 -23.35
N LYS A 465 10.65 -4.53 -23.19
CA LYS A 465 10.55 -3.24 -22.48
C LYS A 465 9.48 -2.37 -23.11
N LYS A 466 9.50 -2.17 -24.43
CA LYS A 466 8.46 -1.41 -25.15
C LYS A 466 7.06 -1.93 -24.79
N LYS A 467 6.79 -3.23 -24.91
CA LYS A 467 5.48 -3.80 -24.59
C LYS A 467 5.08 -3.60 -23.11
N LEU A 468 6.01 -3.79 -22.17
CA LEU A 468 5.75 -3.55 -20.75
C LEU A 468 5.49 -2.06 -20.44
N MET A 469 6.25 -1.16 -21.06
CA MET A 469 6.12 0.28 -20.88
C MET A 469 4.79 0.81 -21.41
N LEU A 470 4.27 0.27 -22.51
CA LEU A 470 2.91 0.54 -22.99
C LEU A 470 1.87 0.16 -21.92
N GLN A 471 2.04 -1.03 -21.32
CA GLN A 471 1.14 -1.52 -20.27
C GLN A 471 1.22 -0.68 -18.99
N LEU A 472 2.35 -0.03 -18.69
CA LEU A 472 2.54 0.74 -17.46
C LEU A 472 2.24 2.25 -17.60
N THR A 473 2.51 2.87 -18.76
CA THR A 473 2.44 4.34 -18.92
C THR A 473 1.00 4.90 -18.89
N ASN A 474 0.00 4.10 -19.30
CA ASN A 474 -1.42 4.45 -19.18
C ASN A 474 -2.30 3.22 -18.87
N PHE A 475 -1.75 2.22 -18.15
CA PHE A 475 -2.41 0.92 -17.96
C PHE A 475 -2.80 0.22 -19.27
N GLY A 476 -2.02 0.44 -20.34
CA GLY A 476 -2.33 -0.05 -21.69
C GLY A 476 -3.57 0.60 -22.32
N LYS A 477 -4.15 1.65 -21.73
CA LYS A 477 -5.31 2.34 -22.28
C LYS A 477 -4.90 3.31 -23.38
N PRO A 478 -5.69 3.43 -24.45
CA PRO A 478 -5.43 4.39 -25.50
C PRO A 478 -5.56 5.83 -25.00
N THR A 479 -4.72 6.72 -25.52
CA THR A 479 -4.79 8.15 -25.21
C THR A 479 -5.68 8.85 -26.22
N VAL A 480 -6.84 9.31 -25.77
CA VAL A 480 -7.79 10.07 -26.60
C VAL A 480 -7.90 11.50 -26.06
N MET A 481 -7.67 12.48 -26.93
CA MET A 481 -7.70 13.90 -26.57
C MET A 481 -8.88 14.62 -27.24
N VAL A 482 -9.30 15.73 -26.63
CA VAL A 482 -10.23 16.67 -27.27
C VAL A 482 -9.42 17.55 -28.22
N ALA A 483 -9.69 17.44 -29.52
CA ALA A 483 -9.06 18.25 -30.55
C ALA A 483 -9.82 19.55 -30.82
N ASP A 484 -11.16 19.50 -30.85
CA ASP A 484 -12.01 20.68 -31.10
C ASP A 484 -13.37 20.55 -30.40
N GLY A 485 -13.74 21.53 -29.58
CA GLY A 485 -15.05 21.62 -28.91
C GLY A 485 -16.13 22.32 -29.72
N ASN A 486 -15.80 22.84 -30.91
CA ASN A 486 -16.73 23.44 -31.85
C ASN A 486 -16.50 22.89 -33.27
N TYR A 487 -16.36 21.57 -33.36
CA TYR A 487 -16.07 20.89 -34.60
C TYR A 487 -17.11 21.21 -35.68
N ARG A 488 -16.62 21.48 -36.89
CA ARG A 488 -17.40 21.95 -38.06
C ARG A 488 -18.23 23.22 -37.79
N ASN A 489 -17.89 23.99 -36.75
CA ASN A 489 -18.63 25.14 -36.26
C ASN A 489 -20.08 24.82 -35.87
N ARG A 490 -20.33 23.61 -35.32
CA ARG A 490 -21.66 23.11 -34.92
C ARG A 490 -21.80 22.84 -33.41
N ASN A 491 -20.81 23.23 -32.61
CA ASN A 491 -20.62 22.81 -31.21
C ASN A 491 -20.58 21.28 -31.05
N GLU A 492 -20.11 20.58 -32.08
CA GLU A 492 -19.82 19.15 -32.02
C GLU A 492 -18.44 18.95 -31.39
N LEU A 493 -18.24 17.80 -30.75
CA LEU A 493 -16.96 17.46 -30.13
C LEU A 493 -16.14 16.60 -31.10
N LEU A 494 -14.90 16.99 -31.36
CA LEU A 494 -13.92 16.15 -32.05
C LEU A 494 -12.92 15.60 -31.03
N LEU A 495 -12.81 14.28 -31.01
CA LEU A 495 -11.82 13.51 -30.30
C LEU A 495 -10.78 12.97 -31.27
N GLU A 496 -9.52 12.93 -30.84
CA GLU A 496 -8.40 12.40 -31.61
C GLU A 496 -7.64 11.37 -30.76
N HIS A 497 -7.48 10.16 -31.31
CA HIS A 497 -6.66 9.12 -30.72
C HIS A 497 -5.20 9.34 -31.09
N GLN A 498 -4.32 9.40 -30.09
CA GLN A 498 -2.87 9.37 -30.29
C GLN A 498 -2.43 7.94 -30.60
N TYR A 499 -2.36 7.61 -31.89
CA TYR A 499 -2.03 6.28 -32.36
C TYR A 499 -0.54 5.98 -32.18
N ASN A 500 -0.22 4.98 -31.38
CA ASN A 500 1.13 4.56 -31.03
C ASN A 500 1.44 3.13 -31.54
N GLY A 501 0.83 2.73 -32.66
CA GLY A 501 0.93 1.36 -33.19
C GLY A 501 -0.10 0.38 -32.61
N VAL A 502 -0.96 0.82 -31.69
CA VAL A 502 -2.06 0.00 -31.15
C VAL A 502 -3.40 0.57 -31.61
N ALA A 503 -4.13 -0.20 -32.42
CA ALA A 503 -5.46 0.17 -32.88
C ALA A 503 -6.51 0.08 -31.75
N LEU A 504 -7.55 0.91 -31.84
CA LEU A 504 -8.69 0.84 -30.93
C LEU A 504 -9.56 -0.38 -31.23
N ASN A 505 -10.18 -0.96 -30.19
CA ASN A 505 -11.32 -1.83 -30.40
C ASN A 505 -12.52 -0.96 -30.85
N MET A 506 -12.97 -1.16 -32.09
CA MET A 506 -14.01 -0.31 -32.69
C MET A 506 -15.38 -0.46 -32.02
N GLU A 507 -15.70 -1.62 -31.47
CA GLU A 507 -16.97 -1.83 -30.76
C GLU A 507 -16.97 -1.05 -29.43
N GLU A 508 -15.89 -1.18 -28.64
CA GLU A 508 -15.73 -0.44 -27.38
C GLU A 508 -15.60 1.08 -27.61
N ALA A 509 -14.95 1.50 -28.70
CA ALA A 509 -14.85 2.91 -29.08
C ALA A 509 -16.22 3.51 -29.39
N LYS A 510 -17.08 2.77 -30.11
CA LYS A 510 -18.46 3.19 -30.39
C LYS A 510 -19.28 3.32 -29.11
N ASP A 511 -19.25 2.31 -28.23
CA ASP A 511 -19.91 2.35 -26.93
C ASP A 511 -19.46 3.56 -26.09
N THR A 512 -18.16 3.88 -26.13
CA THR A 512 -17.60 5.05 -25.46
C THR A 512 -18.15 6.35 -26.04
N LEU A 513 -18.24 6.49 -27.37
CA LEU A 513 -18.79 7.69 -28.00
C LEU A 513 -20.25 7.94 -27.63
N GLU A 514 -21.08 6.90 -27.47
CA GLU A 514 -22.46 7.07 -27.01
C GLU A 514 -22.51 7.69 -25.61
N ARG A 515 -21.61 7.26 -24.71
CA ARG A 515 -21.50 7.82 -23.35
C ARG A 515 -20.99 9.25 -23.35
N VAL A 516 -19.99 9.56 -24.18
CA VAL A 516 -19.51 10.93 -24.33
C VAL A 516 -20.61 11.84 -24.88
N PHE A 517 -21.41 11.37 -25.84
CA PHE A 517 -22.58 12.11 -26.33
C PHE A 517 -23.59 12.40 -25.22
N GLN A 518 -23.89 11.44 -24.33
CA GLN A 518 -24.80 11.66 -23.21
C GLN A 518 -24.32 12.79 -22.27
N LEU A 519 -23.00 12.94 -22.11
CA LEU A 519 -22.40 13.98 -21.29
C LEU A 519 -22.31 15.32 -22.03
N TRP A 520 -21.89 15.32 -23.29
CA TRP A 520 -21.69 16.52 -24.09
C TRP A 520 -23.01 17.12 -24.60
N GLY A 521 -24.02 16.27 -24.83
CA GLY A 521 -25.36 16.63 -25.30
C GLY A 521 -25.44 16.99 -26.79
N ARG A 522 -24.36 16.79 -27.55
CA ARG A 522 -24.26 17.06 -29.00
C ARG A 522 -23.41 15.98 -29.68
N PRO A 523 -23.50 15.83 -31.02
CA PRO A 523 -22.74 14.83 -31.75
C PRO A 523 -21.23 14.87 -31.44
N VAL A 524 -20.64 13.67 -31.40
CA VAL A 524 -19.23 13.45 -31.06
C VAL A 524 -18.58 12.66 -32.18
N ALA A 525 -17.43 13.13 -32.67
CA ALA A 525 -16.61 12.45 -33.65
C ALA A 525 -15.29 12.00 -33.03
N LEU A 526 -14.77 10.86 -33.45
CA LEU A 526 -13.46 10.32 -33.08
C LEU A 526 -12.66 10.05 -34.34
N ARG A 527 -11.43 10.56 -34.40
CA ARG A 527 -10.44 10.21 -35.43
C ARG A 527 -9.40 9.26 -34.86
N THR A 528 -9.08 8.21 -35.62
CA THR A 528 -8.07 7.20 -35.29
C THR A 528 -7.45 6.65 -36.56
N ILE A 529 -6.37 5.90 -36.40
CA ILE A 529 -5.79 5.03 -37.42
C ILE A 529 -6.26 3.60 -37.14
N GLU A 530 -6.67 2.88 -38.18
CA GLU A 530 -7.06 1.48 -38.15
C GLU A 530 -6.11 0.67 -39.04
N THR A 531 -5.67 -0.48 -38.56
CA THR A 531 -4.87 -1.43 -39.35
C THR A 531 -5.81 -2.41 -40.04
N VAL A 532 -5.87 -2.36 -41.36
CA VAL A 532 -6.71 -3.21 -42.20
C VAL A 532 -5.84 -4.20 -42.97
N TYR A 533 -6.37 -5.40 -43.18
CA TYR A 533 -5.73 -6.44 -43.97
C TYR A 533 -6.64 -6.82 -45.14
N ASP A 534 -6.09 -6.90 -46.35
CA ASP A 534 -6.83 -7.34 -47.52
C ASP A 534 -7.04 -8.87 -47.50
N ASP A 535 -8.28 -9.31 -47.76
CA ASP A 535 -8.66 -10.73 -47.75
C ASP A 535 -7.84 -11.58 -48.73
N HIS A 536 -7.47 -11.02 -49.89
CA HIS A 536 -6.63 -11.71 -50.86
C HIS A 536 -5.21 -11.84 -50.34
N ASP A 537 -4.67 -10.79 -49.73
CA ASP A 537 -3.33 -10.80 -49.16
C ASP A 537 -3.21 -11.76 -47.98
N ILE A 538 -4.22 -11.85 -47.11
CA ILE A 538 -4.29 -12.89 -46.06
C ILE A 538 -4.24 -14.28 -46.69
N GLU A 539 -5.01 -14.53 -47.76
CA GLU A 539 -5.03 -15.84 -48.42
C GLU A 539 -3.67 -16.19 -49.07
N VAL A 540 -3.00 -15.20 -49.67
CA VAL A 540 -1.67 -15.35 -50.28
C VAL A 540 -0.61 -15.58 -49.21
N ALA A 541 -0.64 -14.80 -48.12
CA ALA A 541 0.26 -14.89 -46.98
C ALA A 541 0.19 -16.28 -46.32
N ARG A 542 -1.03 -16.79 -46.11
CA ARG A 542 -1.27 -18.14 -45.58
C ARG A 542 -0.68 -19.26 -46.44
N ARG A 543 -0.63 -19.07 -47.77
CA ARG A 543 -0.03 -20.06 -48.70
C ARG A 543 1.50 -19.99 -48.74
N ARG A 544 2.08 -18.85 -48.33
CA ARG A 544 3.53 -18.57 -48.37
C ARG A 544 4.20 -18.61 -47.00
N ASP A 545 3.43 -18.86 -45.94
CA ASP A 545 3.90 -18.89 -44.54
C ASP A 545 4.58 -17.57 -44.13
N ARG A 546 3.89 -16.45 -44.45
CA ARG A 546 4.28 -15.07 -44.12
C ARG A 546 3.08 -14.33 -43.54
N GLU A 547 3.30 -13.15 -42.96
CA GLU A 547 2.21 -12.24 -42.60
C GLU A 547 1.81 -11.35 -43.78
N PRO A 548 0.52 -11.02 -43.92
CA PRO A 548 0.07 -10.02 -44.88
C PRO A 548 0.62 -8.64 -44.51
N GLU A 549 0.96 -7.84 -45.51
CA GLU A 549 1.32 -6.43 -45.29
C GLU A 549 0.09 -5.68 -44.76
N PRO A 550 0.18 -5.01 -43.60
CA PRO A 550 -0.91 -4.19 -43.07
C PRO A 550 -1.05 -2.90 -43.86
N GLU A 551 -2.29 -2.49 -44.13
CA GLU A 551 -2.60 -1.14 -44.61
C GLU A 551 -3.18 -0.30 -43.46
N GLU A 552 -2.48 0.77 -43.09
CA GLU A 552 -2.97 1.73 -42.10
C GLU A 552 -3.85 2.79 -42.76
N VAL A 553 -5.11 2.86 -42.34
CA VAL A 553 -6.11 3.76 -42.92
C VAL A 553 -6.65 4.70 -41.85
N GLY A 554 -6.80 5.97 -42.19
CA GLY A 554 -7.45 6.94 -41.30
C GLY A 554 -8.95 6.69 -41.22
N ARG A 555 -9.53 6.82 -40.02
CA ARG A 555 -10.96 6.64 -39.81
C ARG A 555 -11.53 7.71 -38.90
N GLU A 556 -12.65 8.28 -39.31
CA GLU A 556 -13.51 9.13 -38.49
C GLU A 556 -14.82 8.41 -38.20
N ILE A 557 -15.16 8.26 -36.92
CA ILE A 557 -16.41 7.68 -36.46
C ILE A 557 -17.20 8.79 -35.76
N ARG A 558 -18.39 9.12 -36.24
CA ARG A 558 -19.24 10.15 -35.67
C ARG A 558 -20.56 9.57 -35.19
N TYR A 559 -20.88 9.82 -33.93
CA TYR A 559 -22.17 9.48 -33.34
C TYR A 559 -23.05 10.72 -33.20
N ASP A 560 -24.27 10.65 -33.73
CA ASP A 560 -25.20 11.79 -33.74
C ASP A 560 -26.29 11.75 -32.65
N GLY A 561 -26.28 10.71 -31.82
CA GLY A 561 -27.31 10.42 -30.82
C GLY A 561 -28.28 9.31 -31.22
N SER A 562 -28.18 8.80 -32.45
CA SER A 562 -28.99 7.69 -32.95
C SER A 562 -28.21 6.69 -33.78
N GLU A 563 -27.33 7.16 -34.66
CA GLU A 563 -26.60 6.33 -35.61
C GLU A 563 -25.10 6.70 -35.62
N PHE A 564 -24.29 5.74 -36.07
CA PHE A 564 -22.87 5.93 -36.34
C PHE A 564 -22.67 6.18 -37.83
N GLU A 565 -21.94 7.25 -38.14
CA GLU A 565 -21.40 7.53 -39.47
C GLU A 565 -19.90 7.24 -39.45
N GLU A 566 -19.43 6.39 -40.35
CA GLU A 566 -18.02 6.04 -40.49
C GLU A 566 -17.48 6.57 -41.82
N ILE A 567 -16.37 7.31 -41.76
CA ILE A 567 -15.75 7.94 -42.90
C ILE A 567 -14.29 7.52 -42.93
N GLU A 568 -13.86 6.98 -44.06
CA GLU A 568 -12.46 6.76 -44.35
C GLU A 568 -11.77 8.10 -44.66
N LEU A 569 -10.65 8.36 -43.99
CA LEU A 569 -9.86 9.57 -44.16
C LEU A 569 -8.57 9.25 -44.92
N ASP A 570 -8.14 10.19 -45.77
CA ASP A 570 -6.83 10.12 -46.38
C ASP A 570 -5.73 10.16 -45.31
N ARG A 571 -4.64 9.43 -45.53
CA ARG A 571 -3.53 9.33 -44.56
C ARG A 571 -2.95 10.71 -44.19
N SER A 572 -2.94 11.67 -45.12
CA SER A 572 -2.49 13.04 -44.84
C SER A 572 -3.36 13.80 -43.84
N GLU A 573 -4.63 13.40 -43.65
CA GLU A 573 -5.55 14.01 -42.69
C GLU A 573 -5.40 13.47 -41.26
N VAL A 574 -4.68 12.34 -41.10
CA VAL A 574 -4.46 11.66 -39.82
C VAL A 574 -2.98 11.48 -39.48
N GLU A 575 -2.07 12.02 -40.31
CA GLU A 575 -0.62 11.88 -40.11
C GLU A 575 -0.17 12.46 -38.75
N HIS A 576 -0.84 13.48 -38.24
CA HIS A 576 -0.58 14.06 -36.92
C HIS A 576 -1.05 13.19 -35.75
N LEU A 577 -1.86 12.16 -36.01
CA LEU A 577 -2.32 11.23 -34.98
C LEU A 577 -1.25 10.20 -34.63
N THR A 578 -0.31 9.91 -35.54
CA THR A 578 0.80 9.01 -35.27
C THR A 578 1.70 9.63 -34.21
N ALA A 579 1.86 8.94 -33.08
CA ALA A 579 2.83 9.30 -32.06
C ALA A 579 4.23 9.22 -32.67
N THR A 580 4.89 10.36 -32.79
CA THR A 580 6.18 10.49 -33.49
C THR A 580 7.35 9.85 -32.72
N ASP A 581 7.16 9.55 -31.44
CA ASP A 581 8.23 9.12 -30.54
C ASP A 581 8.11 7.66 -30.08
N VAL A 582 7.02 6.94 -30.37
CA VAL A 582 6.84 5.58 -29.85
C VAL A 582 6.02 4.67 -30.77
N ASP A 583 6.70 3.67 -31.36
CA ASP A 583 6.12 2.53 -32.06
C ASP A 583 6.27 1.27 -31.20
N TYR A 584 5.15 0.58 -30.94
CA TYR A 584 5.05 -0.60 -30.10
C TYR A 584 4.82 -1.91 -30.89
N ASP A 585 4.88 -1.87 -32.23
CA ASP A 585 4.91 -3.09 -33.05
C ASP A 585 6.27 -3.79 -32.91
N THR A 586 6.24 -5.11 -32.69
CA THR A 586 7.42 -5.96 -32.47
C THR A 586 7.50 -7.12 -33.47
N LYS A 587 6.73 -7.06 -34.57
CA LYS A 587 6.80 -8.06 -35.64
C LYS A 587 8.15 -8.02 -36.35
N PRO A 588 8.83 -9.17 -36.53
CA PRO A 588 10.07 -9.23 -37.31
C PRO A 588 9.86 -8.77 -38.76
N GLU A 589 10.77 -7.96 -39.30
CA GLU A 589 10.72 -7.48 -40.69
C GLU A 589 10.63 -8.64 -41.70
N GLU A 590 11.28 -9.76 -41.39
CA GLU A 590 11.27 -10.98 -42.21
C GLU A 590 9.91 -11.69 -42.28
N TRP A 591 8.98 -11.38 -41.39
CA TRP A 591 7.60 -11.86 -41.46
C TRP A 591 6.74 -10.99 -42.36
N LEU A 592 7.11 -9.72 -42.54
CA LEU A 592 6.45 -8.73 -43.38
C LEU A 592 6.96 -8.77 -44.84
N ALA A 593 8.18 -9.27 -45.08
CA ALA A 593 8.86 -9.34 -46.39
C ALA A 593 8.60 -10.63 -47.17
#